data_AF-A4YGU5-F1
#
_entry.id   AF-A4YGU5-F1
#
_cell.length_a   1.000
_cell.length_b   1.000
_cell.length_c   1.000
_cell.angle_alpha   90.00
_cell.angle_beta   90.00
_cell.angle_gamma   90.00
#
_symmetry.space_group_name_H-M   'P 1'
#
loop_
_entity.id
_entity.type
_entity.pdbx_description
1 polymer ?
#
loop_
_entity_poly.entity_id
_entity_poly.type
_entity_poly.pdbx_seq_one_letter_code
_entity_poly.pdbx_strand_id
1 'polypeptide(L)'
;MTWKCTGCGTENPDDAMYCTTCGLKRPDEPVGAQSSSQEQPAEQQVQEQQQAVPPAETQVQTQEPPVQQPVQSAEAQLVQSSAPASPTPQEQASTTPQPQVTQPQPSSQEGKYYIQFIATPVSALNKTKVPLDFDVFENISLGRSPENVLMIPDSEISRRHAILSKEGDTLYIEDLNSTNGTYIYDGKVFQTVKGKVQLPKNAVVKLGNNTIIKIVRE
;
A
#
# COMPACT_ATOMS: atom_id res chain seq x y z
N MET A 1 30.49 24.77 3.32
CA MET A 1 29.89 24.43 2.00
C MET A 1 28.45 24.01 2.26
N THR A 2 27.61 23.87 1.24
CA THR A 2 26.24 23.34 1.37
C THR A 2 26.04 22.30 0.29
N TRP A 3 25.19 21.29 0.53
CA TRP A 3 24.86 20.28 -0.48
C TRP A 3 23.37 20.32 -0.79
N LYS A 4 23.02 20.14 -2.07
CA LYS A 4 21.64 20.14 -2.52
C LYS A 4 21.11 18.72 -2.53
N CYS A 5 19.97 18.50 -1.86
CA CYS A 5 19.34 17.19 -1.79
C CYS A 5 18.86 16.74 -3.18
N THR A 6 19.26 15.54 -3.60
CA THR A 6 18.87 14.96 -4.88
C THR A 6 17.41 14.49 -4.91
N GLY A 7 16.79 14.30 -3.75
CA GLY A 7 15.39 13.87 -3.63
C GLY A 7 14.36 15.01 -3.65
N CYS A 8 14.63 16.11 -2.93
CA CYS A 8 13.66 17.22 -2.78
C CYS A 8 14.20 18.59 -3.20
N GLY A 9 15.48 18.70 -3.53
CA GLY A 9 16.10 19.96 -3.96
C GLY A 9 16.44 20.96 -2.84
N THR A 10 16.13 20.66 -1.57
CA THR A 10 16.52 21.51 -0.44
C THR A 10 18.04 21.60 -0.31
N GLU A 11 18.55 22.80 -0.04
CA GLU A 11 19.95 23.02 0.35
C GLU A 11 20.15 22.71 1.84
N ASN A 12 21.12 21.87 2.14
CA ASN A 12 21.45 21.42 3.48
C ASN A 12 22.88 21.85 3.84
N PRO A 13 23.19 22.05 5.13
CA PRO A 13 24.55 22.35 5.55
C PRO A 13 25.47 21.14 5.31
N ASP A 14 26.75 21.38 5.08
CA ASP A 14 27.72 20.34 4.69
C ASP A 14 27.98 19.29 5.77
N ASP A 15 27.75 19.60 7.04
CA ASP A 15 27.82 18.63 8.15
C ASP A 15 26.56 17.75 8.28
N ALA A 16 25.46 18.10 7.60
CA ALA A 16 24.24 17.30 7.65
C ALA A 16 24.37 16.01 6.83
N MET A 17 24.33 14.86 7.54
CA MET A 17 24.30 13.53 6.94
C MET A 17 22.97 13.20 6.23
N TYR A 18 21.90 13.91 6.56
CA TYR A 18 20.55 13.70 6.04
C TYR A 18 19.90 15.03 5.69
N CYS A 19 19.02 15.03 4.69
CA CYS A 19 18.26 16.21 4.32
C CYS A 19 17.26 16.58 5.41
N THR A 20 17.25 17.84 5.85
CA THR A 20 16.36 18.33 6.91
C THR A 20 14.90 18.39 6.50
N THR A 21 14.60 18.43 5.19
CA THR A 21 13.23 18.50 4.68
C THR A 21 12.63 17.12 4.41
N CYS A 22 13.36 16.21 3.76
CA CYS A 22 12.81 14.93 3.33
C CYS A 22 13.45 13.70 3.98
N GLY A 23 14.49 13.88 4.81
CA GLY A 23 15.19 12.79 5.49
C GLY A 23 16.14 11.96 4.61
N LEU A 24 16.27 12.28 3.32
CA LEU A 24 17.14 11.55 2.40
C LEU A 24 18.62 11.70 2.81
N LYS A 25 19.35 10.57 2.93
CA LYS A 25 20.77 10.56 3.27
C LYS A 25 21.62 11.22 2.17
N ARG A 26 22.64 11.99 2.56
CA ARG A 26 23.61 12.58 1.64
C ARG A 26 24.29 11.47 0.81
N PRO A 27 24.31 11.57 -0.53
CA PRO A 27 25.10 10.64 -1.34
C PRO A 27 26.60 10.87 -1.05
N ASP A 28 27.30 9.79 -0.71
CA ASP A 28 28.76 9.80 -0.54
C ASP A 28 29.40 10.10 -1.91
N GLU A 29 30.20 11.15 -2.00
CA GLU A 29 30.92 11.46 -3.24
C GLU A 29 32.04 10.42 -3.46
N PRO A 30 32.17 9.80 -4.63
CA PRO A 30 33.27 8.88 -4.89
C PRO A 30 34.57 9.68 -5.10
N VAL A 31 35.52 9.53 -4.18
CA VAL A 31 36.90 9.97 -4.38
C VAL A 31 37.53 9.12 -5.49
N GLY A 32 37.99 9.78 -6.55
CA GLY A 32 38.47 9.13 -7.77
C GLY A 32 39.86 8.49 -7.68
N ALA A 33 40.07 7.62 -8.68
CA ALA A 33 41.31 7.20 -9.33
C ALA A 33 42.26 6.21 -8.63
N GLN A 34 42.31 4.97 -9.14
CA GLN A 34 43.56 4.40 -9.65
C GLN A 34 43.32 3.65 -10.98
N SER A 35 44.14 4.05 -11.96
CA SER A 35 44.30 3.51 -13.30
C SER A 35 45.17 2.25 -13.26
N SER A 36 44.90 1.26 -14.12
CA SER A 36 45.90 0.30 -14.60
C SER A 36 45.47 -0.24 -15.96
N SER A 37 46.27 0.15 -16.94
CA SER A 37 46.24 -0.16 -18.36
C SER A 37 46.22 -1.65 -18.66
N GLN A 38 45.50 -2.05 -19.72
CA GLN A 38 45.94 -3.14 -20.59
C GLN A 38 45.45 -2.89 -22.02
N GLU A 39 46.39 -3.11 -22.94
CA GLU A 39 46.52 -2.55 -24.29
C GLU A 39 45.57 -3.13 -25.35
N GLN A 40 45.35 -2.34 -26.40
CA GLN A 40 44.78 -2.74 -27.70
C GLN A 40 45.77 -3.58 -28.53
N PRO A 41 45.35 -4.19 -29.65
CA PRO A 41 45.41 -3.50 -30.97
C PRO A 41 44.07 -3.60 -31.75
N ALA A 42 43.60 -2.55 -32.47
CA ALA A 42 43.87 -2.19 -33.88
C ALA A 42 43.44 -3.29 -34.89
N GLU A 43 42.68 -3.11 -35.99
CA GLU A 43 42.30 -1.96 -36.84
C GLU A 43 41.24 -2.40 -37.90
N GLN A 44 40.73 -1.43 -38.69
CA GLN A 44 39.94 -1.48 -39.96
C GLN A 44 38.43 -1.10 -39.84
N GLN A 45 37.95 0.16 -40.01
CA GLN A 45 37.89 1.11 -41.17
C GLN A 45 37.16 0.51 -42.40
N VAL A 46 36.17 1.09 -43.13
CA VAL A 46 35.52 2.41 -43.35
C VAL A 46 34.14 2.14 -44.05
N GLN A 47 33.01 2.85 -43.82
CA GLN A 47 32.33 3.88 -44.68
C GLN A 47 30.86 3.93 -44.21
N GLU A 48 30.20 5.01 -43.75
CA GLU A 48 29.97 6.38 -44.25
C GLU A 48 28.89 6.48 -45.36
N GLN A 49 27.68 6.97 -45.01
CA GLN A 49 26.81 7.89 -45.81
C GLN A 49 25.42 8.12 -45.13
N GLN A 50 25.18 9.36 -44.65
CA GLN A 50 24.20 10.38 -45.12
C GLN A 50 22.72 10.07 -44.82
N GLN A 51 22.06 10.71 -43.84
CA GLN A 51 21.60 12.12 -43.70
C GLN A 51 20.41 12.47 -44.64
N ALA A 52 19.23 12.67 -44.04
CA ALA A 52 18.16 13.53 -44.57
C ALA A 52 17.10 13.89 -43.48
N VAL A 53 17.16 15.12 -42.98
CA VAL A 53 16.00 15.96 -42.57
C VAL A 53 15.44 16.63 -43.85
N PRO A 54 14.17 17.09 -43.97
CA PRO A 54 13.49 18.08 -43.09
C PRO A 54 11.92 18.01 -43.17
N PRO A 55 11.13 19.10 -43.02
CA PRO A 55 11.03 20.10 -41.94
C PRO A 55 9.62 20.15 -41.27
N ALA A 56 9.51 20.99 -40.24
CA ALA A 56 8.29 21.44 -39.57
C ALA A 56 7.41 22.35 -40.45
N GLU A 57 6.10 22.42 -40.17
CA GLU A 57 5.34 23.67 -39.96
C GLU A 57 3.89 23.41 -39.47
N THR A 58 3.57 23.97 -38.30
CA THR A 58 2.38 24.79 -37.96
C THR A 58 0.96 24.21 -38.20
N GLN A 59 0.18 24.02 -37.13
CA GLN A 59 -0.96 24.89 -36.74
C GLN A 59 -1.75 24.35 -35.53
N VAL A 60 -2.01 25.28 -34.63
CA VAL A 60 -2.85 25.24 -33.44
C VAL A 60 -4.32 25.02 -33.83
N GLN A 61 -5.03 24.15 -33.12
CA GLN A 61 -6.49 24.30 -32.93
C GLN A 61 -6.97 23.55 -31.68
N THR A 62 -7.09 24.31 -30.60
CA THR A 62 -7.94 24.03 -29.44
C THR A 62 -9.40 24.06 -29.89
N GLN A 63 -10.16 22.99 -29.68
CA GLN A 63 -11.62 23.05 -29.68
C GLN A 63 -12.18 22.15 -28.58
N GLU A 64 -12.62 22.80 -27.49
CA GLU A 64 -13.51 22.25 -26.47
C GLU A 64 -14.90 21.99 -27.08
N PRO A 65 -15.55 20.85 -26.78
CA PRO A 65 -16.98 20.71 -27.05
C PRO A 65 -17.84 21.26 -25.89
N PRO A 66 -19.01 21.85 -26.21
CA PRO A 66 -19.74 22.75 -25.34
C PRO A 66 -20.63 22.07 -24.29
N VAL A 67 -20.81 22.80 -23.19
CA VAL A 67 -21.85 22.65 -22.17
C VAL A 67 -23.24 22.72 -22.82
N GLN A 68 -24.07 21.70 -22.64
CA GLN A 68 -25.52 21.81 -22.75
C GLN A 68 -26.20 21.04 -21.62
N GLN A 69 -26.78 21.78 -20.68
CA GLN A 69 -27.92 21.34 -19.89
C GLN A 69 -29.17 21.33 -20.77
N PRO A 70 -30.15 20.49 -20.45
CA PRO A 70 -31.47 21.04 -20.19
C PRO A 70 -32.10 20.57 -18.88
N VAL A 71 -33.05 21.40 -18.49
CA VAL A 71 -33.89 21.48 -17.29
C VAL A 71 -35.01 20.43 -17.21
N GLN A 72 -35.67 20.44 -16.04
CA GLN A 72 -37.01 19.93 -15.66
C GLN A 72 -37.01 18.56 -15.00
N SER A 73 -37.27 18.46 -13.68
CA SER A 73 -38.51 18.70 -12.91
C SER A 73 -39.13 17.36 -12.55
N ALA A 74 -39.09 17.01 -11.26
CA ALA A 74 -40.07 16.12 -10.66
C ALA A 74 -40.19 16.45 -9.18
N GLU A 75 -41.27 17.16 -8.88
CA GLU A 75 -41.86 17.39 -7.58
C GLU A 75 -42.30 16.06 -6.95
N ALA A 76 -42.07 15.90 -5.64
CA ALA A 76 -42.92 15.12 -4.72
C ALA A 76 -42.43 15.34 -3.28
N GLN A 77 -42.99 16.33 -2.59
CA GLN A 77 -43.98 16.13 -1.53
C GLN A 77 -43.37 15.87 -0.14
N LEU A 78 -43.30 16.98 0.59
CA LEU A 78 -43.34 17.06 2.05
C LEU A 78 -44.58 16.34 2.58
N VAL A 79 -44.40 15.43 3.53
CA VAL A 79 -45.45 15.05 4.49
C VAL A 79 -44.92 15.26 5.90
N GLN A 80 -45.51 16.26 6.55
CA GLN A 80 -45.43 16.52 7.98
C GLN A 80 -46.43 15.63 8.73
N SER A 81 -46.16 15.47 10.04
CA SER A 81 -47.09 15.10 11.12
C SER A 81 -47.51 13.61 11.17
N SER A 82 -47.52 12.92 12.32
CA SER A 82 -47.88 13.37 13.67
C SER A 82 -47.36 12.38 14.71
N ALA A 83 -46.92 12.87 15.88
CA ALA A 83 -46.85 12.08 17.10
C ALA A 83 -48.22 12.06 17.79
N PRO A 84 -48.61 10.95 18.45
CA PRO A 84 -49.10 11.13 19.81
C PRO A 84 -48.69 10.01 20.81
N ALA A 85 -48.47 10.48 22.04
CA ALA A 85 -48.80 9.90 23.34
C ALA A 85 -48.40 8.46 23.71
N SER A 86 -47.59 8.38 24.78
CA SER A 86 -47.45 7.24 25.68
C SER A 86 -48.80 6.81 26.29
N PRO A 87 -48.91 5.54 26.68
CA PRO A 87 -49.07 5.26 28.11
C PRO A 87 -48.17 4.11 28.61
N THR A 88 -47.65 4.29 29.82
CA THR A 88 -47.19 3.23 30.74
C THR A 88 -48.36 2.90 31.70
N PRO A 89 -48.26 1.95 32.65
CA PRO A 89 -47.74 0.57 32.68
C PRO A 89 -48.84 -0.45 33.08
N GLN A 90 -48.73 -1.72 32.71
CA GLN A 90 -49.37 -2.81 33.47
C GLN A 90 -48.41 -3.97 33.74
N GLU A 91 -48.28 -4.21 35.03
CA GLU A 91 -47.47 -5.21 35.70
C GLU A 91 -48.23 -6.54 35.70
N GLN A 92 -47.71 -7.54 35.01
CA GLN A 92 -48.11 -8.94 35.22
C GLN A 92 -46.86 -9.81 35.23
N ALA A 93 -46.51 -10.23 36.45
CA ALA A 93 -45.62 -11.34 36.69
C ALA A 93 -46.20 -12.60 36.00
N SER A 94 -45.39 -13.23 35.15
CA SER A 94 -45.62 -14.61 34.74
C SER A 94 -44.27 -15.23 34.43
N THR A 95 -43.99 -16.27 35.19
CA THR A 95 -42.82 -17.13 35.20
C THR A 95 -42.52 -17.71 33.82
N THR A 96 -41.44 -17.23 33.20
CA THR A 96 -40.85 -17.85 32.01
C THR A 96 -39.65 -18.69 32.45
N PRO A 97 -39.55 -19.97 32.06
CA PRO A 97 -38.32 -20.74 32.24
C PRO A 97 -37.20 -20.01 31.51
N GLN A 98 -36.10 -19.73 32.21
CA GLN A 98 -34.93 -19.06 31.67
C GLN A 98 -34.57 -19.69 30.30
N PRO A 99 -34.55 -18.93 29.20
CA PRO A 99 -33.78 -19.36 28.05
C PRO A 99 -32.36 -19.48 28.58
N GLN A 100 -31.85 -20.70 28.63
CA GLN A 100 -30.43 -20.92 28.73
C GLN A 100 -29.82 -20.07 27.63
N VAL A 101 -29.19 -18.97 28.02
CA VAL A 101 -28.27 -18.27 27.16
C VAL A 101 -27.22 -19.34 26.89
N THR A 102 -27.35 -19.99 25.74
CA THR A 102 -26.26 -20.68 25.09
C THR A 102 -25.16 -19.64 25.04
N GLN A 103 -24.27 -19.68 26.04
CA GLN A 103 -23.01 -18.97 25.96
C GLN A 103 -22.45 -19.36 24.60
N PRO A 104 -22.03 -18.41 23.75
CA PRO A 104 -21.30 -18.77 22.55
C PRO A 104 -20.12 -19.62 23.03
N GLN A 105 -20.29 -20.93 22.84
CA GLN A 105 -19.27 -21.93 23.07
C GLN A 105 -18.09 -21.46 22.21
N PRO A 106 -16.87 -21.29 22.74
CA PRO A 106 -15.72 -20.89 21.93
C PRO A 106 -15.47 -22.01 20.92
N SER A 107 -16.12 -21.89 19.77
CA SER A 107 -15.95 -22.76 18.63
C SER A 107 -14.59 -22.44 18.06
N SER A 108 -13.74 -23.47 18.07
CA SER A 108 -12.44 -23.51 17.43
C SER A 108 -11.34 -22.78 18.21
N GLN A 109 -10.26 -23.51 18.49
CA GLN A 109 -8.98 -22.88 18.82
C GLN A 109 -8.46 -22.18 17.56
N GLU A 110 -9.05 -21.04 17.22
CA GLU A 110 -8.61 -20.22 16.10
C GLU A 110 -7.27 -19.60 16.48
N GLY A 111 -6.19 -20.20 15.96
CA GLY A 111 -4.85 -19.64 16.14
C GLY A 111 -4.79 -18.19 15.68
N LYS A 112 -4.12 -17.34 16.47
CA LYS A 112 -4.00 -15.91 16.20
C LYS A 112 -3.03 -15.68 15.05
N TYR A 113 -3.40 -14.78 14.14
CA TYR A 113 -2.54 -14.39 13.04
C TYR A 113 -1.66 -13.20 13.46
N TYR A 114 -0.45 -13.17 12.94
CA TYR A 114 0.46 -12.06 13.15
C TYR A 114 1.25 -11.76 11.88
N ILE A 115 1.58 -10.49 11.70
CA ILE A 115 2.63 -10.06 10.77
C ILE A 115 3.93 -9.91 11.52
N GLN A 116 4.93 -10.66 11.08
CA GLN A 116 6.32 -10.54 11.50
C GLN A 116 7.08 -9.77 10.41
N PHE A 117 7.66 -8.63 10.76
CA PHE A 117 8.54 -7.90 9.85
C PHE A 117 9.91 -8.60 9.79
N ILE A 118 10.29 -9.05 8.59
CA ILE A 118 11.61 -9.66 8.33
C ILE A 118 12.62 -8.58 7.96
N ALA A 119 12.23 -7.69 7.05
CA ALA A 119 13.05 -6.58 6.57
C ALA A 119 12.17 -5.37 6.27
N THR A 120 12.62 -4.19 6.65
CA THR A 120 11.99 -2.91 6.30
C THR A 120 13.01 -1.79 6.55
N PRO A 121 12.97 -0.69 5.79
CA PRO A 121 13.82 0.48 6.03
C PRO A 121 13.55 1.13 7.40
N VAL A 122 12.38 0.86 7.99
CA VAL A 122 12.00 1.38 9.31
C VAL A 122 12.61 0.48 10.39
N SER A 123 13.79 0.85 10.89
CA SER A 123 14.55 -0.02 11.82
C SER A 123 13.77 -0.44 13.08
N ALA A 124 12.86 0.41 13.57
CA ALA A 124 12.02 0.13 14.73
C ALA A 124 11.03 -1.03 14.51
N LEU A 125 10.67 -1.34 13.27
CA LEU A 125 9.74 -2.41 12.94
C LEU A 125 10.44 -3.73 12.64
N ASN A 126 11.74 -3.75 12.36
CA ASN A 126 12.45 -4.99 12.07
C ASN A 126 12.36 -5.97 13.25
N LYS A 127 12.01 -7.23 12.96
CA LYS A 127 11.78 -8.29 13.95
C LYS A 127 10.62 -8.05 14.91
N THR A 128 9.80 -7.02 14.70
CA THR A 128 8.55 -6.84 15.45
C THR A 128 7.44 -7.74 14.90
N LYS A 129 6.52 -8.08 15.80
CA LYS A 129 5.37 -8.92 15.51
C LYS A 129 4.10 -8.17 15.89
N VAL A 130 3.19 -8.03 14.94
CA VAL A 130 1.95 -7.27 15.11
C VAL A 130 0.75 -8.22 14.95
N PRO A 131 -0.19 -8.24 15.90
CA PRO A 131 -1.39 -9.09 15.80
C PRO A 131 -2.29 -8.66 14.64
N LEU A 132 -2.92 -9.63 14.00
CA LEU A 132 -3.96 -9.46 13.00
C LEU A 132 -5.29 -9.94 13.57
N ASP A 133 -6.11 -9.00 14.01
CA ASP A 133 -7.42 -9.28 14.61
C ASP A 133 -8.51 -9.34 13.53
N PHE A 134 -8.60 -10.49 12.86
CA PHE A 134 -9.63 -10.72 11.83
C PHE A 134 -11.06 -10.84 12.38
N ASP A 135 -11.22 -10.97 13.69
CA ASP A 135 -12.53 -10.96 14.36
C ASP A 135 -13.11 -9.54 14.45
N VAL A 136 -12.23 -8.53 14.43
CA VAL A 136 -12.61 -7.10 14.43
C VAL A 136 -12.67 -6.57 13.00
N PHE A 137 -11.74 -6.99 12.14
CA PHE A 137 -11.64 -6.55 10.76
C PHE A 137 -11.67 -7.72 9.79
N GLU A 138 -12.74 -7.87 9.01
CA GLU A 138 -12.81 -8.87 7.93
C GLU A 138 -11.69 -8.65 6.89
N ASN A 139 -11.34 -7.40 6.65
CA ASN A 139 -10.25 -6.99 5.78
C ASN A 139 -9.28 -6.08 6.52
N ILE A 140 -7.99 -6.42 6.47
CA ILE A 140 -6.90 -5.62 7.04
C ILE A 140 -6.17 -4.94 5.90
N SER A 141 -6.32 -3.62 5.80
CA SER A 141 -5.59 -2.82 4.82
C SER A 141 -4.14 -2.58 5.26
N LEU A 142 -3.23 -2.64 4.29
CA LEU A 142 -1.79 -2.41 4.46
C LEU A 142 -1.37 -1.24 3.58
N GLY A 143 -0.59 -0.31 4.13
CA GLY A 143 -0.03 0.78 3.35
C GLY A 143 0.70 1.82 4.19
N ARG A 144 1.36 2.78 3.53
CA ARG A 144 2.12 3.83 4.24
C ARG A 144 1.27 4.91 4.90
N SER A 145 0.01 5.02 4.50
CA SER A 145 -0.92 6.00 5.03
C SER A 145 -1.44 5.55 6.40
N PRO A 146 -1.65 6.48 7.36
CA PRO A 146 -2.25 6.17 8.66
C PRO A 146 -3.74 5.77 8.55
N GLU A 147 -4.35 5.88 7.37
CA GLU A 147 -5.73 5.42 7.12
C GLU A 147 -5.87 3.89 7.08
N ASN A 148 -4.75 3.16 6.96
CA ASN A 148 -4.77 1.70 6.91
C ASN A 148 -4.83 1.11 8.31
N VAL A 149 -5.43 -0.08 8.42
CA VAL A 149 -5.46 -0.85 9.67
C VAL A 149 -4.03 -1.13 10.15
N LEU A 150 -3.15 -1.52 9.23
CA LEU A 150 -1.71 -1.59 9.50
C LEU A 150 -0.95 -0.55 8.67
N MET A 151 -0.52 0.51 9.34
CA MET A 151 0.37 1.51 8.77
C MET A 151 1.81 0.96 8.71
N ILE A 152 2.42 1.00 7.53
CA ILE A 152 3.82 0.63 7.30
C ILE A 152 4.55 1.85 6.74
N PRO A 153 5.29 2.63 7.56
CA PRO A 153 5.85 3.92 7.18
C PRO A 153 7.09 3.80 6.27
N ASP A 154 6.91 3.16 5.11
CA ASP A 154 7.89 2.98 4.05
C ASP A 154 7.48 3.82 2.82
N SER A 155 8.40 4.63 2.30
CA SER A 155 8.17 5.47 1.12
C SER A 155 7.87 4.66 -0.14
N GLU A 156 8.40 3.44 -0.24
CA GLU A 156 8.23 2.57 -1.42
C GLU A 156 6.94 1.73 -1.37
N ILE A 157 6.16 1.85 -0.29
CA ILE A 157 4.83 1.28 -0.17
C ILE A 157 3.80 2.35 -0.53
N SER A 158 2.86 2.06 -1.44
CA SER A 158 1.70 2.92 -1.72
C SER A 158 0.88 3.29 -0.48
N ARG A 159 0.17 4.42 -0.54
CA ARG A 159 -0.72 4.88 0.55
C ARG A 159 -1.70 3.81 0.99
N ARG A 160 -2.40 3.19 0.04
CA ARG A 160 -3.13 1.93 0.19
C ARG A 160 -2.47 0.95 -0.77
N HIS A 161 -1.85 -0.10 -0.24
CA HIS A 161 -0.95 -0.96 -1.02
C HIS A 161 -1.58 -2.32 -1.30
N ALA A 162 -2.00 -2.99 -0.24
CA ALA A 162 -2.59 -4.31 -0.33
C ALA A 162 -3.67 -4.47 0.74
N ILE A 163 -4.52 -5.47 0.55
CA ILE A 163 -5.52 -5.86 1.54
C ILE A 163 -5.36 -7.34 1.84
N LEU A 164 -5.42 -7.67 3.13
CA LEU A 164 -5.50 -9.04 3.62
C LEU A 164 -6.93 -9.35 3.99
N SER A 165 -7.42 -10.50 3.57
CA SER A 165 -8.76 -11.00 3.94
C SER A 165 -8.69 -12.43 4.42
N LYS A 166 -9.51 -12.79 5.40
CA LYS A 166 -9.64 -14.16 5.91
C LYS A 166 -10.98 -14.74 5.47
N GLU A 167 -10.97 -15.88 4.79
CA GLU A 167 -12.17 -16.66 4.51
C GLU A 167 -12.01 -18.05 5.15
N GLY A 168 -12.76 -18.29 6.24
CA GLY A 168 -12.55 -19.47 7.07
C GLY A 168 -11.12 -19.55 7.61
N ASP A 169 -10.44 -20.67 7.40
CA ASP A 169 -9.03 -20.85 7.81
C ASP A 169 -8.01 -20.36 6.77
N THR A 170 -8.46 -19.76 5.67
CA THR A 170 -7.60 -19.36 4.55
C THR A 170 -7.40 -17.86 4.52
N LEU A 171 -6.14 -17.44 4.38
CA LEU A 171 -5.79 -16.05 4.12
C LEU A 171 -5.63 -15.78 2.64
N TYR A 172 -6.03 -14.58 2.23
CA TYR A 172 -5.83 -14.06 0.90
C TYR A 172 -5.18 -12.69 0.97
N ILE A 173 -4.42 -12.37 -0.07
CA ILE A 173 -3.88 -11.03 -0.30
C ILE A 173 -4.28 -10.54 -1.67
N GLU A 174 -4.58 -9.26 -1.77
CA GLU A 174 -4.83 -8.58 -3.02
C GLU A 174 -4.04 -7.28 -3.08
N ASP A 175 -3.36 -7.06 -4.20
CA ASP A 175 -2.65 -5.80 -4.47
C ASP A 175 -3.63 -4.76 -5.00
N LEU A 176 -3.62 -3.56 -4.40
CA LEU A 176 -4.52 -2.46 -4.75
C LEU A 176 -3.92 -1.54 -5.82
N ASN A 177 -3.34 -2.12 -6.88
CA ASN A 177 -2.59 -1.41 -7.91
C ASN A 177 -1.46 -0.55 -7.32
N SER A 178 -0.64 -1.17 -6.48
CA SER A 178 0.49 -0.48 -5.85
C SER A 178 1.56 -0.13 -6.88
N THR A 179 2.33 0.94 -6.64
CA THR A 179 3.32 1.43 -7.61
C THR A 179 4.46 0.45 -7.83
N ASN A 180 4.91 -0.21 -6.75
CA ASN A 180 6.04 -1.13 -6.78
C ASN A 180 5.61 -2.61 -6.70
N GLY A 181 4.30 -2.89 -6.64
CA GLY A 181 3.75 -4.23 -6.59
C GLY A 181 3.84 -4.92 -5.22
N THR A 182 3.00 -5.95 -5.08
CA THR A 182 3.04 -6.94 -4.00
C THR A 182 3.53 -8.28 -4.56
N TYR A 183 4.35 -8.99 -3.80
CA TYR A 183 4.92 -10.28 -4.21
C TYR A 183 4.84 -11.33 -3.10
N ILE A 184 4.63 -12.59 -3.47
CA ILE A 184 4.64 -13.73 -2.55
C ILE A 184 5.86 -14.61 -2.86
N TYR A 185 6.56 -15.05 -1.83
CA TYR A 185 7.66 -15.99 -1.98
C TYR A 185 7.16 -17.43 -2.09
N ASP A 186 7.56 -18.15 -3.14
CA ASP A 186 7.17 -19.54 -3.39
C ASP A 186 8.17 -20.59 -2.84
N GLY A 187 9.21 -20.13 -2.13
CA GLY A 187 10.33 -20.97 -1.68
C GLY A 187 11.55 -20.93 -2.60
N LYS A 188 11.45 -20.31 -3.77
CA LYS A 188 12.56 -20.10 -4.72
C LYS A 188 12.66 -18.63 -5.13
N VAL A 189 11.56 -18.05 -5.58
CA VAL A 189 11.48 -16.69 -6.13
C VAL A 189 10.23 -15.95 -5.64
N PHE A 190 10.23 -14.62 -5.81
CA PHE A 190 9.07 -13.78 -5.54
C PHE A 190 8.18 -13.68 -6.78
N GLN A 191 6.93 -14.13 -6.66
CA GLN A 191 5.91 -14.05 -7.69
C GLN A 191 5.01 -12.85 -7.46
N THR A 192 4.65 -12.12 -8.52
CA THR A 192 3.74 -10.97 -8.41
C THR A 192 2.33 -11.42 -8.07
N VAL A 193 1.67 -10.69 -7.16
CA VAL A 193 0.26 -10.90 -6.83
C VAL A 193 -0.60 -10.24 -7.91
N LYS A 194 -1.51 -11.01 -8.52
CA LYS A 194 -2.49 -10.51 -9.50
C LYS A 194 -3.89 -10.85 -9.01
N GLY A 195 -4.69 -9.82 -8.74
CA GLY A 195 -6.00 -9.99 -8.12
C GLY A 195 -5.89 -10.60 -6.71
N LYS A 196 -6.92 -11.34 -6.30
CA LYS A 196 -6.97 -12.01 -5.01
C LYS A 196 -6.24 -13.35 -5.05
N VAL A 197 -5.16 -13.48 -4.28
CA VAL A 197 -4.32 -14.68 -4.24
C VAL A 197 -4.34 -15.31 -2.85
N GLN A 198 -4.50 -16.63 -2.80
CA GLN A 198 -4.44 -17.40 -1.56
C GLN A 198 -3.01 -17.43 -1.00
N LEU A 199 -2.87 -17.15 0.29
CA LEU A 199 -1.60 -17.21 1.01
C LEU A 199 -1.42 -18.58 1.68
N PRO A 200 -0.27 -19.26 1.48
CA PRO A 200 0.07 -20.45 2.23
C PRO A 200 0.33 -20.12 3.71
N LYS A 201 0.33 -21.15 4.57
CA LYS A 201 0.77 -21.00 5.96
C LYS A 201 2.21 -20.47 6.00
N ASN A 202 2.49 -19.53 6.90
CA ASN A 202 3.82 -18.93 7.03
C ASN A 202 4.31 -18.18 5.77
N ALA A 203 3.39 -17.71 4.93
CA ALA A 203 3.70 -16.98 3.70
C ALA A 203 4.62 -15.80 3.97
N VAL A 204 5.61 -15.64 3.10
CA VAL A 204 6.49 -14.47 3.06
C VAL A 204 6.05 -13.59 1.91
N VAL A 205 5.76 -12.33 2.22
CA VAL A 205 5.22 -11.34 1.28
C VAL A 205 6.18 -10.16 1.25
N LYS A 206 6.52 -9.70 0.05
CA LYS A 206 7.25 -8.45 -0.17
C LYS A 206 6.26 -7.38 -0.63
N LEU A 207 6.27 -6.24 0.05
CA LEU A 207 5.48 -5.05 -0.25
C LEU A 207 6.43 -3.98 -0.79
N GLY A 208 6.22 -3.58 -2.04
CA GLY A 208 7.16 -2.73 -2.76
C GLY A 208 8.56 -3.35 -2.86
N ASN A 209 9.58 -2.54 -2.63
CA ASN A 209 10.97 -2.93 -2.90
C ASN A 209 11.71 -3.43 -1.64
N ASN A 210 11.50 -2.77 -0.50
CA ASN A 210 12.35 -2.97 0.69
C ASN A 210 11.66 -3.62 1.89
N THR A 211 10.34 -3.78 1.86
CA THR A 211 9.60 -4.34 3.00
C THR A 211 9.21 -5.78 2.74
N ILE A 212 9.69 -6.68 3.60
CA ILE A 212 9.35 -8.11 3.61
C ILE A 212 8.71 -8.45 4.94
N ILE A 213 7.52 -9.01 4.87
CA ILE A 213 6.74 -9.50 6.00
C ILE A 213 6.53 -11.00 5.91
N LYS A 214 6.30 -11.64 7.05
CA LYS A 214 5.88 -13.04 7.15
C LYS A 214 4.61 -13.11 7.96
N ILE A 215 3.62 -13.81 7.43
CA ILE A 215 2.33 -14.00 8.10
C ILE A 215 2.39 -15.33 8.83
N VAL A 216 2.33 -15.30 10.16
CA VAL A 216 2.40 -16.49 11.02
C VAL A 216 1.07 -16.73 11.72
N ARG A 217 0.79 -17.99 12.03
CA ARG A 217 -0.36 -18.42 12.84
C ARG A 217 0.17 -19.16 14.06
N GLU A 218 -0.29 -18.78 15.25
CA GLU A 218 0.05 -19.41 16.53
C GLU A 218 -1.17 -19.92 17.27
#